data_AF-A0A6J1NM49-F1
#
_entry.id   AF-A0A6J1NM49-F1
#
_cell.length_a   1.000
_cell.length_b   1.000
_cell.length_c   1.000
_cell.angle_alpha   90.00
_cell.angle_beta   90.00
_cell.angle_gamma   90.00
#
_symmetry.space_group_name_H-M   'P 1'
#
loop_
_entity.id
_entity.type
_entity.pdbx_description
1 polymer ?
#
loop_
_entity_poly.entity_id
_entity_poly.type
_entity_poly.pdbx_seq_one_letter_code
_entity_poly.pdbx_strand_id
1 'polypeptide(L)'
;MLLIRSLQFLKLQSGKKLIMYQQHTFSYQGTQRSKCYLYCSKKHTTKCTARLQMNQAGDLLLAHTDHNHKPPIYKKCSDDKRYFEIILQKSPFGFKTRKEKRMCTFRKSWLTEFPWIESMEEKEKAFCKLCQRAISIAHGGINDIDKHRRSMKHVRKEGKFDNV
;
A
#
# COMPACT_ATOMS: atom_id res chain seq x y z
N MET A 1 -28.48 -25.60 20.06
CA MET A 1 -27.30 -25.96 19.25
C MET A 1 -26.22 -24.91 19.44
N LEU A 2 -25.15 -25.22 20.17
CA LEU A 2 -24.02 -24.31 20.33
C LEU A 2 -23.18 -24.37 19.05
N LEU A 3 -23.22 -23.31 18.23
CA LEU A 3 -22.28 -23.12 17.15
C LEU A 3 -20.88 -23.01 17.75
N ILE A 4 -20.10 -24.09 17.70
CA ILE A 4 -18.69 -24.08 18.08
C ILE A 4 -17.99 -23.05 17.18
N ARG A 5 -17.64 -21.90 17.75
CA ARG A 5 -16.91 -20.84 17.05
C ARG A 5 -15.48 -21.35 16.81
N SER A 6 -15.25 -21.96 15.65
CA SER A 6 -13.95 -22.54 15.30
C SER A 6 -12.91 -21.46 15.01
N LEU A 7 -11.76 -21.56 15.67
CA LEU A 7 -10.59 -20.73 15.39
C LEU A 7 -9.79 -21.35 14.24
N GLN A 8 -9.51 -20.58 13.18
CA GLN A 8 -8.79 -21.07 12.01
C GLN A 8 -7.46 -20.33 11.83
N PHE A 9 -6.40 -21.07 11.54
CA PHE A 9 -5.07 -20.51 11.27
C PHE A 9 -4.85 -20.36 9.77
N LEU A 10 -4.67 -19.12 9.30
CA LEU A 10 -4.43 -18.80 7.90
C LEU A 10 -2.96 -18.45 7.70
N LYS A 11 -2.32 -19.07 6.71
CA LYS A 11 -1.01 -18.67 6.19
C LYS A 11 -1.22 -17.96 4.86
N LEU A 12 -0.81 -16.70 4.78
CA LEU A 12 -0.85 -15.95 3.51
C LEU A 12 0.38 -16.28 2.67
N GLN A 13 0.29 -16.08 1.35
CA GLN A 13 1.44 -16.22 0.45
C GLN A 13 2.62 -15.31 0.82
N SER A 14 2.36 -14.20 1.52
CA SER A 14 3.38 -13.31 2.06
C SER A 14 4.12 -13.87 3.29
N GLY A 15 3.82 -15.09 3.73
CA GLY A 15 4.39 -15.72 4.93
C GLY A 15 3.75 -15.26 6.25
N LYS A 16 2.85 -14.27 6.22
CA LYS A 16 2.14 -13.77 7.41
C LYS A 16 1.13 -14.81 7.92
N LYS A 17 1.10 -15.01 9.23
CA LYS A 17 0.15 -15.87 9.94
C LYS A 17 -0.99 -15.01 10.50
N LEU A 18 -2.23 -15.34 10.14
CA LEU A 18 -3.45 -14.72 10.67
C LEU A 18 -4.29 -15.76 11.39
N ILE A 19 -5.08 -15.30 12.36
CA ILE A 19 -6.12 -16.10 13.01
C ILE A 19 -7.47 -15.59 12.54
N MET A 20 -8.32 -16.48 12.03
CA MET A 20 -9.69 -16.16 11.69
C MET A 20 -10.62 -16.68 12.78
N TYR A 21 -11.47 -15.79 13.28
CA TYR A 21 -12.49 -16.06 14.29
C TYR A 21 -13.74 -15.27 13.92
N GLN A 22 -14.90 -15.92 13.85
CA GLN A 22 -16.16 -15.31 13.41
C GLN A 22 -16.05 -14.51 12.10
N GLN A 23 -15.41 -15.09 11.08
CA GLN A 23 -15.23 -14.49 9.75
C GLN A 23 -14.36 -13.21 9.73
N HIS A 24 -13.78 -12.81 10.87
CA HIS A 24 -12.85 -11.70 10.98
C HIS A 24 -11.44 -12.20 11.25
N THR A 25 -10.44 -11.49 10.73
CA THR A 25 -9.03 -11.82 10.89
C THR A 25 -8.36 -10.98 11.97
N PHE A 26 -7.51 -11.65 12.74
CA PHE A 26 -6.76 -11.14 13.85
C PHE A 26 -5.27 -11.46 13.67
N SER A 27 -4.42 -10.56 14.17
CA SER A 27 -2.97 -10.68 14.10
C SER A 27 -2.31 -10.19 15.38
N TYR A 28 -1.18 -10.79 15.74
CA TYR A 28 -0.34 -10.29 16.82
C TYR A 28 0.27 -8.92 16.47
N GLN A 29 0.42 -8.08 17.48
CA GLN A 29 1.10 -6.79 17.38
C GLN A 29 2.26 -6.76 18.38
N GLY A 30 3.47 -6.36 17.95
CA GLY A 30 4.64 -6.18 18.82
C GLY A 30 5.65 -7.34 18.87
N THR A 31 6.66 -7.20 19.74
CA THR A 31 7.74 -8.17 19.97
C THR A 31 7.27 -9.37 20.80
N GLN A 32 7.98 -10.50 20.71
CA GLN A 32 7.47 -11.81 21.12
C GLN A 32 7.10 -11.98 22.62
N ARG A 33 7.52 -11.06 23.50
CA ARG A 33 7.31 -11.14 24.95
C ARG A 33 5.88 -10.83 25.43
N SER A 34 5.01 -10.25 24.59
CA SER A 34 3.65 -9.80 25.00
C SER A 34 2.53 -10.26 24.06
N LYS A 35 2.68 -11.43 23.42
CA LYS A 35 1.71 -12.02 22.48
C LYS A 35 0.41 -12.53 23.13
N CYS A 36 -0.02 -12.00 24.28
CA CYS A 36 -1.30 -12.41 24.87
C CYS A 36 -2.50 -11.86 24.08
N TYR A 37 -2.31 -10.83 23.25
CA TYR A 37 -3.39 -10.19 22.50
C TYR A 37 -3.20 -10.26 20.99
N LEU A 38 -4.27 -10.58 20.28
CA LEU A 38 -4.41 -10.40 18.85
C LEU A 38 -5.43 -9.32 18.57
N TYR A 39 -5.10 -8.44 17.64
CA TYR A 39 -5.98 -7.35 17.23
C TYR A 39 -6.55 -7.63 15.86
N CYS A 40 -7.75 -7.11 15.60
CA CYS A 40 -8.34 -7.17 14.28
C CYS A 40 -7.37 -6.60 13.23
N SER A 41 -7.23 -7.28 12.09
CA SER A 41 -6.35 -6.86 10.99
C SER A 41 -6.75 -5.52 10.38
N LYS A 42 -7.98 -5.03 10.61
CA LYS A 42 -8.46 -3.70 10.21
C LYS A 42 -8.35 -2.64 11.31
N LYS A 43 -7.70 -2.94 12.46
CA LYS A 43 -7.51 -1.99 13.58
C LYS A 43 -7.00 -0.62 13.12
N HIS A 44 -5.97 -0.59 12.28
CA HIS A 44 -5.40 0.69 11.82
C HIS A 44 -6.22 1.34 10.69
N THR A 45 -6.86 0.56 9.83
CA THR A 45 -7.57 1.10 8.66
C THR A 45 -8.97 1.59 9.00
N THR A 46 -9.67 0.93 9.92
CA THR A 46 -11.05 1.29 10.31
C THR A 46 -11.15 1.68 11.78
N LYS A 47 -10.03 1.81 12.52
CA LYS A 47 -10.03 2.05 13.97
C LYS A 47 -10.80 0.98 14.77
N CYS A 48 -10.81 -0.26 14.28
CA CYS A 48 -11.48 -1.37 14.94
C CYS A 48 -10.81 -1.71 16.29
N THR A 49 -11.63 -1.89 17.32
CA THR A 49 -11.21 -2.17 18.71
C THR A 49 -11.23 -3.66 19.06
N ALA A 50 -11.79 -4.50 18.19
CA ALA A 50 -11.90 -5.94 18.41
C ALA A 50 -10.53 -6.60 18.64
N ARG A 51 -10.48 -7.46 19.65
CA ARG A 51 -9.27 -8.16 20.10
C ARG A 51 -9.59 -9.52 20.69
N LEU A 52 -8.66 -10.45 20.52
CA LEU A 52 -8.66 -11.76 21.15
C LEU A 52 -7.53 -11.83 22.17
N GLN A 53 -7.78 -12.45 23.31
CA GLN A 53 -6.75 -12.79 24.27
C GLN A 53 -6.48 -14.28 24.21
N MET A 54 -5.22 -14.68 24.08
CA MET A 54 -4.81 -16.08 24.10
C MET A 54 -3.86 -16.34 25.28
N ASN A 55 -3.89 -17.58 25.79
CA ASN A 55 -2.93 -18.05 26.78
C ASN A 55 -1.60 -18.46 26.10
N GLN A 56 -0.60 -18.84 26.91
CA GLN A 56 0.69 -19.32 26.40
C GLN A 56 0.58 -20.68 25.68
N ALA A 57 -0.45 -21.49 26.01
CA ALA A 57 -0.72 -22.78 25.37
C ALA A 57 -1.38 -22.65 23.99
N GLY A 58 -1.88 -21.46 23.62
CA GLY A 58 -2.56 -21.20 22.35
C GLY A 58 -4.09 -21.25 22.42
N ASP A 59 -4.68 -21.37 23.61
CA ASP A 59 -6.13 -21.34 23.80
C ASP A 59 -6.67 -19.91 23.87
N LEU A 60 -7.90 -19.74 23.38
CA LEU A 60 -8.62 -18.47 23.41
C LEU A 60 -9.22 -18.24 24.80
N LEU A 61 -8.68 -17.26 25.54
CA LEU A 61 -9.18 -16.87 26.86
C LEU A 61 -10.35 -15.88 26.78
N LEU A 62 -10.27 -14.89 25.86
CA LEU A 62 -11.26 -13.82 25.74
C LEU A 62 -11.41 -13.38 24.29
N ALA A 63 -12.64 -13.04 23.90
CA ALA A 63 -12.95 -12.56 22.56
C ALA A 63 -13.84 -11.31 22.60
N HIS A 64 -13.23 -10.14 22.42
CA HIS A 64 -13.95 -8.90 22.13
C HIS A 64 -14.13 -8.79 20.63
N THR A 65 -15.36 -9.02 20.16
CA THR A 65 -15.69 -9.18 18.73
C THR A 65 -16.60 -8.07 18.19
N ASP A 66 -16.63 -6.93 18.88
CA ASP A 66 -17.34 -5.73 18.42
C ASP A 66 -16.56 -5.07 17.27
N HIS A 67 -16.97 -5.39 16.05
CA HIS A 67 -16.39 -4.84 14.82
C HIS A 67 -17.20 -3.66 14.31
N ASN A 68 -16.53 -2.61 13.87
CA ASN A 68 -17.12 -1.45 13.21
C ASN A 68 -17.04 -1.54 11.67
N HIS A 69 -16.82 -2.73 11.15
CA HIS A 69 -16.67 -2.99 9.73
C HIS A 69 -17.20 -4.39 9.40
N LYS A 70 -17.46 -4.63 8.12
CA LYS A 70 -17.90 -5.96 7.64
C LYS A 70 -16.72 -6.95 7.60
N PRO A 71 -17.01 -8.27 7.67
CA PRO A 71 -16.01 -9.32 7.50
C PRO A 71 -15.25 -9.20 6.16
N PRO A 72 -13.92 -9.38 6.13
CA PRO A 72 -13.19 -9.52 4.87
C PRO A 72 -13.51 -10.86 4.19
N ILE A 73 -13.61 -10.88 2.86
CA ILE A 73 -13.84 -12.10 2.09
C ILE A 73 -12.49 -12.69 1.67
N TYR A 74 -12.29 -13.98 1.91
CA TYR A 74 -11.09 -14.70 1.49
C TYR A 74 -11.48 -15.80 0.50
N LYS A 75 -10.75 -15.91 -0.62
CA LYS A 75 -10.84 -17.09 -1.50
C LYS A 75 -9.68 -18.03 -1.22
N LYS A 76 -10.01 -19.31 -1.02
CA LYS A 76 -9.08 -20.42 -0.92
C LYS A 76 -8.73 -20.89 -2.33
N CYS A 77 -7.45 -21.06 -2.65
CA CYS A 77 -7.03 -21.77 -3.87
C CYS A 77 -6.94 -23.28 -3.59
N SER A 78 -7.29 -24.09 -4.58
CA SER A 78 -7.54 -25.52 -4.47
C SER A 78 -6.29 -26.36 -4.11
N ASP A 79 -5.10 -25.92 -4.51
CA ASP A 79 -3.92 -26.79 -4.54
C ASP A 79 -2.98 -26.67 -3.33
N ASP A 80 -3.11 -25.61 -2.55
CA ASP A 80 -2.27 -25.43 -1.37
C ASP A 80 -3.02 -24.50 -0.42
N LYS A 81 -2.98 -24.73 0.89
CA LYS A 81 -3.79 -24.06 1.95
C LYS A 81 -3.51 -22.55 2.10
N ARG A 82 -3.51 -21.82 0.99
CA ARG A 82 -3.14 -20.43 0.77
C ARG A 82 -4.42 -19.63 0.52
N TYR A 83 -4.56 -18.53 1.25
CA TYR A 83 -5.70 -17.63 1.15
C TYR A 83 -5.27 -16.29 0.55
N PHE A 84 -6.10 -15.73 -0.33
CA PHE A 84 -5.96 -14.36 -0.83
C PHE A 84 -7.10 -13.50 -0.27
N GLU A 85 -6.77 -12.31 0.23
CA GLU A 85 -7.77 -11.31 0.64
C GLU A 85 -8.46 -10.76 -0.60
N ILE A 86 -9.78 -10.93 -0.71
CA ILE A 86 -10.62 -10.22 -1.65
C ILE A 86 -11.29 -9.09 -0.88
N ILE A 87 -10.79 -7.87 -1.09
CA ILE A 87 -11.40 -6.68 -0.53
C ILE A 87 -12.68 -6.39 -1.33
N LEU A 88 -13.78 -7.08 -1.02
CA LEU A 88 -15.12 -6.66 -1.46
C LEU A 88 -15.64 -5.59 -0.50
N GLN A 89 -15.03 -4.42 -0.57
CA GLN A 89 -15.69 -3.17 -0.25
C GLN A 89 -15.45 -2.24 -1.44
N LYS A 90 -16.43 -2.18 -2.36
CA LYS A 90 -16.55 -1.04 -3.27
C LYS A 90 -16.79 0.18 -2.39
N SER A 91 -15.70 0.79 -1.96
CA SER A 91 -15.68 2.14 -1.40
C SER A 91 -16.22 3.06 -2.50
N PRO A 92 -17.23 3.90 -2.24
CA PRO A 92 -17.70 4.90 -3.21
C PRO A 92 -16.62 5.96 -3.52
N PHE A 93 -15.55 6.00 -2.72
CA PHE A 93 -14.36 6.78 -2.99
C PHE A 93 -13.27 5.91 -3.60
N GLY A 94 -12.84 6.30 -4.80
CA GLY A 94 -11.94 5.57 -5.69
C GLY A 94 -10.71 4.97 -5.04
N PHE A 95 -10.25 3.89 -5.64
CA PHE A 95 -9.04 3.16 -5.27
C PHE A 95 -7.86 4.11 -5.06
N LYS A 96 -7.35 4.21 -3.82
CA LYS A 96 -5.94 4.61 -3.65
C LYS A 96 -5.12 3.41 -4.08
N THR A 97 -4.74 3.38 -5.36
CA THR A 97 -3.62 2.55 -5.82
C THR A 97 -2.47 2.77 -4.83
N ARG A 98 -1.79 1.68 -4.42
CA ARG A 98 -0.61 1.77 -3.58
C ARG A 98 0.30 2.81 -4.21
N LYS A 99 0.50 3.98 -3.55
CA LYS A 99 1.39 5.02 -4.07
C LYS A 99 2.69 4.33 -4.44
N GLU A 100 2.99 4.32 -5.74
CA GLU A 100 4.25 3.78 -6.24
C GLU A 100 5.36 4.46 -5.43
N LYS A 101 6.32 3.68 -4.92
CA LYS A 101 7.41 4.23 -4.09
C LYS A 101 7.97 5.46 -4.81
N ARG A 102 8.29 6.54 -4.10
CA ARG A 102 8.89 7.73 -4.72
C ARG A 102 10.13 7.28 -5.50
N MET A 103 10.08 7.38 -6.83
CA MET A 103 11.12 6.84 -7.70
C MET A 103 12.07 7.94 -8.09
N CYS A 104 13.30 7.88 -7.57
CA CYS A 104 14.37 8.82 -7.83
C CYS A 104 15.21 8.43 -9.06
N THR A 105 14.60 7.70 -10.02
CA THR A 105 15.25 7.23 -11.23
C THR A 105 14.42 7.53 -12.47
N PHE A 106 15.08 7.94 -13.55
CA PHE A 106 14.42 8.33 -14.79
C PHE A 106 13.61 7.18 -15.38
N ARG A 107 12.37 7.46 -15.79
CA ARG A 107 11.50 6.51 -16.47
C ARG A 107 11.01 7.06 -17.80
N LYS A 108 11.03 6.20 -18.82
CA LYS A 108 10.46 6.51 -20.14
C LYS A 108 8.96 6.83 -20.07
N SER A 109 8.25 6.31 -19.07
CA SER A 109 6.83 6.62 -18.86
C SER A 109 6.57 8.09 -18.51
N TRP A 110 7.58 8.85 -18.08
CA TRP A 110 7.42 10.29 -17.83
C TRP A 110 7.36 11.12 -19.11
N LEU A 111 7.83 10.57 -20.24
CA LEU A 111 7.85 11.27 -21.53
C LEU A 111 6.45 11.57 -22.06
N THR A 112 5.42 10.85 -21.60
CA THR A 112 4.03 11.12 -21.97
C THR A 112 3.51 12.42 -21.34
N GLU A 113 3.95 12.75 -20.12
CA GLU A 113 3.54 13.95 -19.38
C GLU A 113 4.54 15.11 -19.57
N PHE A 114 5.81 14.79 -19.83
CA PHE A 114 6.88 15.76 -20.01
C PHE A 114 7.66 15.49 -21.32
N PRO A 115 7.11 15.77 -22.51
CA PRO A 115 7.78 15.47 -23.79
C PRO A 115 9.12 16.20 -24.01
N TRP A 116 9.37 17.27 -23.24
CA TRP A 116 10.57 18.09 -23.29
C TRP A 116 11.74 17.55 -22.45
N ILE A 117 11.58 16.44 -21.72
CA ILE A 117 12.70 15.77 -21.04
C ILE A 117 13.31 14.65 -21.86
N GLU A 118 14.55 14.29 -21.55
CA GLU A 118 15.30 13.17 -22.12
C GLU A 118 16.14 12.46 -21.04
N SER A 119 16.41 11.16 -21.24
CA SER A 119 17.25 10.36 -20.34
C SER A 119 18.74 10.70 -20.52
N MET A 120 19.49 10.68 -19.42
CA MET A 120 20.95 10.78 -19.42
C MET A 120 21.59 9.46 -18.96
N GLU A 121 22.92 9.34 -19.09
CA GLU A 121 23.68 8.20 -18.54
C GLU A 121 23.48 8.06 -17.03
N GLU A 122 23.42 9.20 -16.33
CA GLU A 122 23.09 9.27 -14.92
C GLU A 122 21.58 9.07 -14.70
N LYS A 123 21.22 7.92 -14.14
CA LYS A 123 19.81 7.52 -13.90
C LYS A 123 19.06 8.45 -12.95
N GLU A 124 19.76 9.28 -12.19
CA GLU A 124 19.22 10.25 -11.21
C GLU A 124 19.14 11.68 -11.78
N LYS A 125 19.32 11.84 -13.09
CA LYS A 125 19.17 13.11 -13.80
C LYS A 125 18.25 12.97 -15.02
N ALA A 126 17.54 14.05 -15.33
CA ALA A 126 16.76 14.21 -16.55
C ALA A 126 17.26 15.44 -17.29
N PHE A 127 17.43 15.39 -18.62
CA PHE A 127 17.80 16.56 -19.41
C PHE A 127 16.56 17.29 -19.91
N CYS A 128 16.49 18.62 -19.79
CA CYS A 128 15.41 19.41 -20.38
C CYS A 128 15.84 20.06 -21.69
N LYS A 129 15.19 19.68 -22.79
CA LYS A 129 15.47 20.18 -24.16
C LYS A 129 15.14 21.67 -24.33
N LEU A 130 14.15 22.19 -23.60
CA LEU A 130 13.80 23.61 -23.62
C LEU A 130 14.82 24.45 -22.85
N CYS A 131 15.13 24.02 -21.62
CA CYS A 131 16.03 24.76 -20.75
C CYS A 131 17.51 24.54 -21.08
N GLN A 132 17.85 23.48 -21.81
CA GLN A 132 19.21 23.02 -22.10
C GLN A 132 20.01 22.79 -20.81
N ARG A 133 19.38 22.10 -19.84
CA ARG A 133 19.97 21.88 -18.51
C ARG A 133 19.53 20.54 -17.92
N ALA A 134 20.45 19.91 -17.19
CA ALA A 134 20.16 18.73 -16.38
C ALA A 134 19.35 19.10 -15.11
N ILE A 135 18.31 18.32 -14.85
CA ILE A 135 17.44 18.36 -13.68
C ILE A 135 17.82 17.18 -12.80
N SER A 136 18.21 17.45 -11.55
CA SER A 136 18.39 16.39 -10.56
C SER A 136 17.03 15.86 -10.11
N ILE A 137 16.85 14.54 -10.16
CA ILE A 137 15.63 13.83 -9.72
C ILE A 137 15.91 12.95 -8.49
N ALA A 138 17.11 13.04 -7.91
CA ALA A 138 17.56 12.22 -6.79
C ALA A 138 16.70 12.39 -5.52
N HIS A 139 16.07 13.56 -5.33
CA HIS A 139 15.36 13.90 -4.09
C HIS A 139 13.83 13.79 -4.21
N GLY A 140 13.26 14.18 -5.34
CA GLY A 140 11.83 14.31 -5.57
C GLY A 140 11.31 13.57 -6.79
N GLY A 141 12.18 12.96 -7.60
CA GLY A 141 11.76 12.20 -8.79
C GLY A 141 11.00 13.08 -9.78
N ILE A 142 9.81 12.61 -10.16
CA ILE A 142 8.87 13.34 -11.03
C ILE A 142 8.49 14.73 -10.48
N ASN A 143 8.48 14.92 -9.15
CA ASN A 143 8.16 16.22 -8.56
C ASN A 143 9.24 17.26 -8.83
N ASP A 144 10.50 16.85 -9.01
CA ASP A 144 11.57 17.79 -9.36
C ASP A 144 11.42 18.26 -10.81
N ILE A 145 10.90 17.39 -11.69
CA ILE A 145 10.55 17.72 -13.07
C ILE A 145 9.35 18.67 -13.11
N ASP A 146 8.30 18.40 -12.33
CA ASP A 146 7.12 19.29 -12.21
C ASP A 146 7.49 20.65 -11.60
N LYS A 147 8.34 20.69 -10.57
CA LYS A 147 8.89 21.96 -10.05
C LYS A 147 9.68 22.72 -11.10
N HIS A 148 10.50 22.02 -11.88
CA HIS A 148 11.23 22.63 -13.00
C HIS A 148 10.26 23.22 -14.03
N ARG A 149 9.21 22.49 -14.41
CA ARG A 149 8.17 22.94 -15.35
C ARG A 149 7.55 24.26 -14.93
N ARG A 150 7.23 24.38 -13.63
CA ARG A 150 6.61 25.58 -13.04
C ARG A 150 7.57 26.75 -12.84
N SER A 151 8.87 26.56 -13.06
CA SER A 151 9.84 27.64 -12.92
C SER A 151 9.67 28.69 -14.02
N MET A 152 9.82 29.97 -13.68
CA MET A 152 9.68 31.07 -14.65
C MET A 152 10.61 30.93 -15.87
N LYS A 153 11.80 30.35 -15.69
CA LYS A 153 12.75 30.09 -16.78
C LYS A 153 12.20 29.08 -17.78
N HIS A 154 11.52 28.05 -17.30
CA HIS A 154 10.90 27.03 -18.13
C HIS A 154 9.66 27.57 -18.83
N VAL A 155 8.71 28.14 -18.09
CA VAL A 155 7.44 28.68 -18.62
C VAL A 155 7.69 29.70 -19.75
N ARG A 156 8.68 30.58 -19.60
CA ARG A 156 9.06 31.57 -20.63
C ARG A 156 9.61 30.93 -21.91
N LYS A 157 10.24 29.76 -21.83
CA LYS A 157 10.76 29.04 -22.98
C LYS A 157 9.71 28.12 -23.61
N GLU A 158 8.86 27.51 -22.78
CA GLU A 158 7.74 26.67 -23.22
C GLU A 158 6.76 27.48 -24.09
N GLY A 159 6.32 28.67 -23.66
CA GLY A 159 5.45 29.52 -24.47
C GLY A 159 6.08 30.07 -25.77
N LYS A 160 7.40 29.99 -25.91
CA LYS A 160 8.11 30.29 -27.17
C LYS A 160 8.25 29.07 -28.08
N PHE A 161 8.14 27.86 -27.54
CA PHE A 161 8.23 26.62 -28.29
C PHE A 161 6.93 26.31 -29.03
N ASP A 162 5.76 26.71 -28.49
CA ASP A 162 4.46 26.55 -29.15
C ASP A 162 4.20 27.56 -30.28
N ASN A 163 5.10 28.53 -30.50
CA ASN A 163 5.00 29.58 -31.53
C ASN A 163 6.03 29.44 -32.67
N VAL A 164 6.59 28.25 -32.86
CA VAL A 164 7.52 27.92 -33.96
C VAL A 164 7.01 26.73 -34.75
#